data_AF-A0A844MB51-F1
#
_entry.id   AF-A0A844MB51-F1
#
_cell.length_a   1.000
_cell.length_b   1.000
_cell.length_c   1.000
_cell.angle_alpha   90.00
_cell.angle_beta   90.00
_cell.angle_gamma   90.00
#
_symmetry.space_group_name_H-M   'P 1'
#
loop_
_entity.id
_entity.type
_entity.pdbx_description
1 polymer ?
#
loop_
_entity_poly.entity_id
_entity_poly.type
_entity_poly.pdbx_seq_one_letter_code
_entity_poly.pdbx_strand_id
1 'polypeptide(L)'
;MPTIYDLFGYPLDDRSKVVENNRKVCQCPFMGTTCDGGGNRYQTEIKLTQTEPLTQYFNPDIKAVVPGICSIMAGEDIWVVCPRRLLAMRYGGEGLPPVNHQLQEYERDVLVNAGLPRGVDIGIWSEVYLKQKAADADINYHFDYIAAPLINVSLEEALWQQNLSDIQIESELKGLVEAAKKSGYYPKGQRNPAKVAILLPDITHPYILEVMTASTSGSDSEHSTDIRSAFRNAILSNDHTSPGINKRQVWGRMVTQLFAKTALAYQWGGRTVWVIQDKLLRNIELTTRLRTSTITNNPHQNIHLVVMHYEVSEDGKRKMAFKTTIAGEAGIDFEGNNTFTDILLSKAAPHKIELLKAILRRKLDAIVHL
;
A
#
# COMPACT_ATOMS: atom_id res chain seq x y z
N MET A 1 5.94 -18.90 -22.15
CA MET A 1 5.86 -19.08 -20.68
C MET A 1 6.07 -17.73 -20.01
N PRO A 2 5.50 -17.48 -18.82
CA PRO A 2 5.74 -16.24 -18.09
C PRO A 2 7.20 -16.11 -17.66
N THR A 3 7.72 -14.88 -17.58
CA THR A 3 9.09 -14.55 -17.16
C THR A 3 9.10 -13.33 -16.24
N ILE A 4 10.15 -13.17 -15.43
CA ILE A 4 10.38 -11.97 -14.63
C ILE A 4 10.68 -10.82 -15.58
N TYR A 5 9.93 -9.73 -15.42
CA TYR A 5 10.19 -8.49 -16.13
C TYR A 5 11.06 -7.56 -15.31
N ASP A 6 10.65 -7.27 -14.07
CA ASP A 6 11.39 -6.39 -13.17
C ASP A 6 11.93 -7.14 -11.96
N LEU A 7 13.22 -6.94 -11.71
CA LEU A 7 13.96 -7.50 -10.59
C LEU A 7 14.61 -6.37 -9.78
N PHE A 8 14.28 -6.30 -8.49
CA PHE A 8 14.65 -5.23 -7.57
C PHE A 8 14.28 -3.83 -8.11
N GLY A 9 13.14 -3.72 -8.77
CA GLY A 9 12.60 -2.47 -9.32
C GLY A 9 13.11 -2.07 -10.71
N TYR A 10 14.03 -2.84 -11.29
CA TYR A 10 14.64 -2.55 -12.59
C TYR A 10 14.35 -3.65 -13.61
N PRO A 11 14.21 -3.33 -14.91
CA PRO A 11 14.11 -4.32 -15.97
C PRO A 11 15.24 -5.35 -15.88
N LEU A 12 14.92 -6.64 -16.02
CA LEU A 12 15.89 -7.72 -15.83
C LEU A 12 17.10 -7.61 -16.78
N ASP A 13 16.87 -7.10 -17.99
CA ASP A 13 17.87 -6.86 -19.03
C ASP A 13 18.74 -5.61 -18.80
N ASP A 14 18.35 -4.71 -17.87
CA ASP A 14 19.22 -3.62 -17.45
C ASP A 14 20.37 -4.18 -16.59
N ARG A 15 21.57 -4.19 -17.17
CA ARG A 15 22.83 -4.62 -16.53
C ARG A 15 23.78 -3.45 -16.27
N SER A 16 23.25 -2.22 -16.19
CA SER A 16 24.05 -1.06 -15.83
C SER A 16 24.67 -1.23 -14.44
N LYS A 17 25.83 -0.60 -14.21
CA LYS A 17 26.57 -0.73 -12.95
C LYS A 17 25.73 -0.35 -11.73
N VAL A 18 24.89 0.68 -11.86
CA VAL A 18 24.02 1.16 -10.78
C VAL A 18 22.97 0.09 -10.43
N VAL A 19 22.31 -0.48 -11.44
CA VAL A 19 21.30 -1.52 -11.24
C VAL A 19 21.89 -2.78 -10.65
N GLU A 20 23.03 -3.25 -11.19
CA GLU A 20 23.71 -4.43 -10.65
C GLU A 20 24.17 -4.23 -9.21
N ASN A 21 24.69 -3.05 -8.86
CA ASN A 21 25.03 -2.74 -7.47
C ASN A 21 23.80 -2.83 -6.56
N ASN A 22 22.67 -2.23 -6.96
CA ASN A 22 21.43 -2.29 -6.19
C ASN A 22 20.93 -3.73 -6.00
N ARG A 23 21.02 -4.58 -7.03
CA ARG A 23 20.67 -6.00 -6.94
C ARG A 23 21.57 -6.74 -5.94
N LYS A 24 22.88 -6.52 -5.97
CA LYS A 24 23.85 -7.19 -5.09
C LYS A 24 23.69 -6.85 -3.61
N VAL A 25 23.15 -5.67 -3.29
CA VAL A 25 22.77 -5.27 -1.93
C VAL A 25 21.29 -5.48 -1.61
N CYS A 26 20.54 -6.12 -2.52
CA CYS A 26 19.11 -6.38 -2.38
C CYS A 26 18.28 -5.09 -2.14
N GLN A 27 18.68 -3.95 -2.71
CA GLN A 27 18.02 -2.67 -2.45
C GLN A 27 16.73 -2.52 -3.27
N CYS A 28 15.66 -2.08 -2.60
CA CYS A 28 14.41 -1.68 -3.24
C CYS A 28 14.45 -0.17 -3.52
N PRO A 29 14.40 0.27 -4.79
CA PRO A 29 14.45 1.69 -5.12
C PRO A 29 13.22 2.46 -4.62
N PHE A 30 12.08 1.79 -4.48
CA PHE A 30 10.83 2.41 -4.04
C PHE A 30 10.78 2.64 -2.53
N MET A 31 11.47 1.82 -1.74
CA MET A 31 11.48 1.96 -0.27
C MET A 31 12.75 2.64 0.26
N GLY A 32 13.77 2.84 -0.57
CA GLY A 32 15.07 3.35 -0.16
C GLY A 32 15.83 2.43 0.81
N THR A 33 15.42 1.18 0.95
CA THR A 33 15.98 0.19 1.91
C THR A 33 16.01 -1.20 1.29
N THR A 34 16.49 -2.20 2.04
CA THR A 34 16.50 -3.60 1.61
C THR A 34 15.10 -4.06 1.21
N CYS A 35 15.00 -4.74 0.08
CA CYS A 35 13.77 -5.30 -0.44
C CYS A 35 13.18 -6.30 0.55
N ASP A 36 11.89 -6.14 0.84
CA ASP A 36 11.13 -7.04 1.70
C ASP A 36 10.42 -8.15 0.91
N GLY A 37 10.56 -8.19 -0.42
CA GLY A 37 9.84 -9.13 -1.29
C GLY A 37 8.34 -8.86 -1.45
N GLY A 38 7.83 -7.74 -0.91
CA GLY A 38 6.43 -7.37 -0.98
C GLY A 38 5.49 -8.46 -0.42
N GLY A 39 4.52 -8.89 -1.24
CA GLY A 39 3.52 -9.90 -0.85
C GLY A 39 4.06 -11.33 -0.66
N ASN A 40 5.30 -11.63 -1.09
CA ASN A 40 5.87 -12.99 -1.08
C ASN A 40 6.93 -13.21 0.03
N ARG A 41 6.99 -12.26 0.97
CA ARG A 41 8.10 -11.95 1.90
C ARG A 41 8.72 -13.07 2.74
N TYR A 42 7.95 -13.98 3.33
CA TYR A 42 8.51 -14.92 4.33
C TYR A 42 8.64 -16.37 3.85
N GLN A 43 7.81 -16.79 2.89
CA GLN A 43 7.80 -18.18 2.42
C GLN A 43 8.84 -18.46 1.34
N THR A 44 9.45 -17.41 0.78
CA THR A 44 10.32 -17.51 -0.39
C THR A 44 11.77 -17.12 -0.10
N GLU A 45 12.14 -16.81 1.15
CA GLU A 45 13.52 -16.49 1.52
C GLU A 45 14.49 -17.63 1.13
N ILE A 46 15.65 -17.26 0.58
CA ILE A 46 16.73 -18.15 0.18
C ILE A 46 17.94 -17.85 1.07
N LYS A 47 18.43 -18.86 1.80
CA LYS A 47 19.63 -18.75 2.62
C LYS A 47 20.87 -18.85 1.75
N LEU A 48 21.80 -17.90 1.89
CA LEU A 48 23.05 -17.85 1.13
C LEU A 48 24.14 -18.65 1.86
N THR A 49 24.16 -19.96 1.64
CA THR A 49 25.16 -20.89 2.18
C THR A 49 26.32 -21.08 1.19
N GLN A 50 27.40 -21.73 1.62
CA GLN A 50 28.53 -22.06 0.73
C GLN A 50 28.13 -22.91 -0.48
N THR A 51 27.03 -23.66 -0.38
CA THR A 51 26.52 -24.54 -1.44
C THR A 51 25.46 -23.87 -2.32
N GLU A 52 24.97 -22.68 -1.95
CA GLU A 52 23.99 -21.93 -2.74
C GLU A 52 24.72 -21.05 -3.76
N PRO A 53 24.56 -21.27 -5.09
CA PRO A 53 25.27 -20.50 -6.10
C PRO A 53 25.03 -18.99 -6.04
N LEU A 54 23.85 -18.55 -5.59
CA LEU A 54 23.54 -17.14 -5.41
C LEU A 54 24.49 -16.42 -4.43
N THR A 55 25.14 -17.15 -3.53
CA THR A 55 26.10 -16.59 -2.55
C THR A 55 27.26 -15.85 -3.22
N GLN A 56 27.64 -16.22 -4.46
CA GLN A 56 28.70 -15.53 -5.20
C GLN A 56 28.23 -14.23 -5.86
N TYR A 57 26.92 -14.07 -6.08
CA TYR A 57 26.36 -12.88 -6.72
C TYR A 57 26.19 -11.73 -5.73
N PHE A 58 25.62 -12.00 -4.56
CA PHE A 58 25.33 -10.99 -3.54
C PHE A 58 26.57 -10.58 -2.73
N ASN A 59 26.48 -9.42 -2.07
CA ASN A 59 27.57 -8.97 -1.22
C ASN A 59 27.79 -9.92 -0.01
N PRO A 60 29.04 -10.09 0.48
CA PRO A 60 29.38 -11.11 1.49
C PRO A 60 28.67 -10.97 2.86
N ASP A 61 28.18 -9.77 3.17
CA ASP A 61 27.42 -9.46 4.39
C ASP A 61 25.96 -9.94 4.32
N ILE A 62 25.42 -10.17 3.12
CA ILE A 62 24.07 -10.70 2.92
C ILE A 62 24.04 -12.20 3.24
N LYS A 63 23.20 -12.60 4.21
CA LYS A 63 23.07 -14.01 4.64
C LYS A 63 21.85 -14.73 4.09
N ALA A 64 20.85 -13.95 3.67
CA ALA A 64 19.65 -14.45 3.04
C ALA A 64 19.12 -13.37 2.09
N VAL A 65 18.40 -13.82 1.06
CA VAL A 65 17.75 -12.95 0.10
C VAL A 65 16.29 -13.35 -0.06
N VAL A 66 15.43 -12.34 -0.10
CA VAL A 66 14.03 -12.51 -0.49
C VAL A 66 13.91 -12.15 -1.97
N PRO A 67 13.24 -12.97 -2.80
CA PRO A 67 13.01 -12.68 -4.21
C PRO A 67 12.38 -11.30 -4.46
N GLY A 68 13.17 -10.38 -5.01
CA GLY A 68 12.77 -9.01 -5.33
C GLY A 68 12.01 -8.87 -6.65
N ILE A 69 11.05 -9.74 -6.92
CA ILE A 69 10.29 -9.74 -8.19
C ILE A 69 9.21 -8.66 -8.13
N CYS A 70 9.33 -7.63 -8.97
CA CYS A 70 8.37 -6.53 -8.99
C CYS A 70 7.26 -6.74 -10.02
N SER A 71 7.60 -7.31 -11.17
CA SER A 71 6.68 -7.52 -12.29
C SER A 71 7.03 -8.77 -13.09
N ILE A 72 6.02 -9.39 -13.68
CA ILE A 72 6.12 -10.60 -14.51
C ILE A 72 5.53 -10.32 -15.89
N MET A 73 6.25 -10.68 -16.94
CA MET A 73 5.76 -10.71 -18.31
C MET A 73 5.02 -12.03 -18.55
N ALA A 74 3.77 -11.95 -19.03
CA ALA A 74 2.95 -13.12 -19.36
C ALA A 74 2.25 -12.89 -20.71
N GLY A 75 2.80 -13.51 -21.76
CA GLY A 75 2.47 -13.13 -23.13
C GLY A 75 3.04 -11.76 -23.44
N GLU A 76 2.24 -10.87 -24.01
CA GLU A 76 2.66 -9.48 -24.31
C GLU A 76 2.45 -8.51 -23.14
N ASP A 77 1.71 -8.93 -22.10
CA ASP A 77 1.38 -8.12 -20.95
C ASP A 77 2.43 -8.20 -19.86
N ILE A 78 2.74 -7.06 -19.23
CA ILE A 78 3.50 -7.01 -17.98
C ILE A 78 2.53 -6.80 -16.84
N TRP A 79 2.64 -7.64 -15.82
CA TRP A 79 1.82 -7.62 -14.61
C TRP A 79 2.67 -7.21 -13.42
N VAL A 80 2.27 -6.13 -12.75
CA VAL A 80 2.86 -5.78 -11.47
C VAL A 80 2.40 -6.79 -10.43
N VAL A 81 3.35 -7.38 -9.70
CA VAL A 81 3.10 -8.39 -8.65
C VAL A 81 3.58 -7.94 -7.28
N CYS A 82 4.33 -6.84 -7.20
CA CYS A 82 4.77 -6.22 -5.95
C CYS A 82 4.05 -4.88 -5.74
N PRO A 83 3.34 -4.67 -4.61
CA PRO A 83 2.63 -3.42 -4.34
C PRO A 83 3.56 -2.21 -4.27
N ARG A 84 4.80 -2.39 -3.81
CA ARG A 84 5.80 -1.32 -3.73
C ARG A 84 6.13 -0.68 -5.08
N ARG A 85 5.89 -1.40 -6.19
CA ARG A 85 6.08 -0.88 -7.56
C ARG A 85 5.00 0.13 -7.97
N LEU A 86 3.82 0.07 -7.36
CA LEU A 86 2.75 1.04 -7.59
C LEU A 86 2.82 2.21 -6.60
N LEU A 87 3.07 1.91 -5.32
CA LEU A 87 3.21 2.92 -4.29
C LEU A 87 4.01 2.36 -3.10
N ALA A 88 5.02 3.10 -2.66
CA ALA A 88 5.77 2.83 -1.45
C ALA A 88 5.98 4.13 -0.69
N MET A 89 5.52 4.17 0.56
CA MET A 89 5.79 5.27 1.50
C MET A 89 6.40 4.65 2.74
N ARG A 90 7.66 4.99 3.02
CA ARG A 90 8.39 4.43 4.16
C ARG A 90 9.50 5.36 4.61
N TYR A 91 9.64 5.48 5.93
CA TYR A 91 10.76 6.15 6.57
C TYR A 91 11.43 5.18 7.54
N GLY A 92 12.70 4.88 7.27
CA GLY A 92 13.51 3.97 8.09
C GLY A 92 14.24 4.64 9.25
N GLY A 93 14.16 5.96 9.39
CA GLY A 93 14.90 6.72 10.39
C GLY A 93 14.27 6.72 11.79
N GLU A 94 14.95 7.37 12.73
CA GLU A 94 14.43 7.64 14.06
C GLU A 94 13.64 8.95 14.10
N GLY A 95 12.57 8.99 14.90
CA GLY A 95 11.73 10.18 15.03
C GLY A 95 10.76 10.37 13.86
N LEU A 96 10.42 11.64 13.60
CA LEU A 96 9.52 12.02 12.51
C LEU A 96 10.30 12.10 11.18
N PRO A 97 9.70 11.67 10.06
CA PRO A 97 10.31 11.85 8.75
C PRO A 97 10.45 13.34 8.40
N PRO A 98 11.49 13.73 7.63
CA PRO A 98 11.54 15.05 7.03
C PRO A 98 10.42 15.23 6.00
N VAL A 99 10.01 16.47 5.77
CA VAL A 99 9.05 16.81 4.72
C VAL A 99 9.68 16.52 3.35
N ASN A 100 9.05 15.63 2.58
CA ASN A 100 9.48 15.30 1.24
C ASN A 100 8.80 16.22 0.21
N HIS A 101 9.59 17.11 -0.38
CA HIS A 101 9.19 17.96 -1.49
C HIS A 101 9.54 17.36 -2.88
N GLN A 102 10.35 16.30 -2.90
CA GLN A 102 10.91 15.68 -4.11
C GLN A 102 10.45 14.22 -4.25
N LEU A 103 9.13 14.03 -4.32
CA LEU A 103 8.54 12.74 -4.67
C LEU A 103 8.99 12.29 -6.07
N GLN A 104 9.06 10.97 -6.28
CA GLN A 104 9.20 10.44 -7.64
C GLN A 104 7.97 10.83 -8.45
N GLU A 105 8.14 11.00 -9.77
CA GLU A 105 7.08 11.47 -10.67
C GLU A 105 5.79 10.65 -10.52
N TYR A 106 5.89 9.31 -10.60
CA TYR A 106 4.72 8.43 -10.46
C TYR A 106 4.08 8.49 -9.06
N GLU A 107 4.86 8.72 -7.99
CA GLU A 107 4.34 8.83 -6.62
C GLU A 107 3.52 10.11 -6.49
N ARG A 108 4.08 11.23 -6.98
CA ARG A 108 3.39 12.52 -7.05
C ARG A 108 2.10 12.38 -7.86
N ASP A 109 2.15 11.74 -9.01
CA ASP A 109 0.97 11.52 -9.84
C ASP A 109 -0.08 10.71 -9.11
N VAL A 110 0.29 9.62 -8.42
CA VAL A 110 -0.66 8.81 -7.62
C VAL A 110 -1.34 9.68 -6.57
N LEU A 111 -0.58 10.43 -5.78
CA LEU A 111 -1.12 11.21 -4.67
C LEU A 111 -1.98 12.39 -5.15
N VAL A 112 -1.55 13.09 -6.20
CA VAL A 112 -2.33 14.19 -6.80
C VAL A 112 -3.63 13.66 -7.40
N ASN A 113 -3.58 12.56 -8.14
CA ASN A 113 -4.75 11.99 -8.81
C ASN A 113 -5.66 11.17 -7.87
N ALA A 114 -5.18 10.82 -6.67
CA ALA A 114 -6.00 10.37 -5.55
C ALA A 114 -6.84 11.50 -4.91
N GLY A 115 -6.55 12.76 -5.27
CA GLY A 115 -7.28 13.93 -4.80
C GLY A 115 -6.85 14.43 -3.42
N LEU A 116 -5.63 14.11 -2.98
CA LEU A 116 -5.08 14.68 -1.76
C LEU A 116 -4.96 16.22 -1.90
N PRO A 117 -5.16 16.98 -0.80
CA PRO A 117 -5.06 18.44 -0.84
C PRO A 117 -3.62 18.88 -1.13
N ARG A 118 -3.50 20.01 -1.85
CA ARG A 118 -2.23 20.62 -2.26
C ARG A 118 -1.84 21.77 -1.33
N GLY A 119 -0.55 22.08 -1.26
CA GLY A 119 -0.03 23.20 -0.47
C GLY A 119 -0.11 23.00 1.04
N VAL A 120 -0.31 21.77 1.50
CA VAL A 120 -0.31 21.37 2.90
C VAL A 120 0.54 20.14 3.09
N ASP A 121 1.08 19.97 4.30
CA ASP A 121 1.83 18.76 4.66
C ASP A 121 0.86 17.62 4.93
N ILE A 122 1.08 16.49 4.25
CA ILE A 122 0.30 15.28 4.39
C ILE A 122 1.15 14.22 5.09
N GLY A 123 0.63 13.71 6.20
CA GLY A 123 1.18 12.53 6.85
C GLY A 123 0.67 11.26 6.19
N ILE A 124 1.54 10.26 6.03
CA ILE A 124 1.20 8.95 5.52
C ILE A 124 1.65 7.88 6.52
N TRP A 125 0.74 6.99 6.87
CA TRP A 125 0.96 5.86 7.77
C TRP A 125 0.70 4.56 7.04
N SER A 126 1.69 3.66 7.01
CA SER A 126 1.57 2.35 6.37
C SER A 126 1.11 1.27 7.35
N GLU A 127 0.39 0.29 6.82
CA GLU A 127 -0.02 -0.93 7.52
C GLU A 127 -0.82 -0.61 8.79
N VAL A 128 -1.82 0.27 8.66
CA VAL A 128 -2.67 0.70 9.78
C VAL A 128 -3.68 -0.40 10.08
N TYR A 129 -3.58 -0.97 11.28
CA TYR A 129 -4.42 -2.08 11.72
C TYR A 129 -5.48 -1.60 12.72
N LEU A 130 -6.75 -1.71 12.31
CA LEU A 130 -7.91 -1.40 13.14
C LEU A 130 -8.59 -2.70 13.57
N LYS A 131 -8.63 -2.92 14.88
CA LYS A 131 -9.35 -4.04 15.50
C LYS A 131 -10.23 -3.52 16.62
N GLN A 132 -11.52 -3.82 16.54
CA GLN A 132 -12.50 -3.49 17.58
C GLN A 132 -13.50 -4.64 17.72
N LYS A 133 -13.75 -5.05 18.96
CA LYS A 133 -14.84 -5.97 19.28
C LYS A 133 -16.02 -5.17 19.82
N ALA A 134 -17.17 -5.30 19.18
CA ALA A 134 -18.46 -4.87 19.69
C ALA A 134 -19.30 -6.11 20.05
N ALA A 135 -20.45 -5.91 20.71
CA ALA A 135 -21.29 -7.02 21.18
C ALA A 135 -21.76 -7.95 20.05
N ASP A 136 -21.94 -7.41 18.83
CA ASP A 136 -22.48 -8.09 17.65
C ASP A 136 -21.60 -7.96 16.40
N ALA A 137 -20.38 -7.41 16.53
CA ALA A 137 -19.45 -7.21 15.42
C ALA A 137 -17.98 -7.45 15.84
N ASP A 138 -17.25 -8.20 15.02
CA ASP A 138 -15.79 -8.30 15.09
C ASP A 138 -15.20 -7.51 13.91
N ILE A 139 -14.75 -6.28 14.20
CA ILE A 139 -14.21 -5.37 13.20
C ILE A 139 -12.71 -5.59 13.13
N ASN A 140 -12.24 -5.97 11.95
CA ASN A 140 -10.85 -6.33 11.72
C ASN A 140 -10.43 -5.90 10.31
N TYR A 141 -9.83 -4.72 10.21
CA TYR A 141 -9.40 -4.15 8.94
C TYR A 141 -7.93 -3.74 9.00
N HIS A 142 -7.25 -4.01 7.89
CA HIS A 142 -5.88 -3.59 7.65
C HIS A 142 -5.87 -2.67 6.45
N PHE A 143 -5.36 -1.46 6.60
CA PHE A 143 -5.25 -0.47 5.54
C PHE A 143 -3.80 -0.39 5.07
N ASP A 144 -3.57 -0.45 3.76
CA ASP A 144 -2.23 -0.37 3.21
C ASP A 144 -1.58 0.98 3.58
N TYR A 145 -2.31 2.07 3.33
CA TYR A 145 -1.95 3.39 3.83
C TYR A 145 -3.17 4.19 4.29
N ILE A 146 -2.97 4.97 5.34
CA ILE A 146 -3.83 6.10 5.69
C ILE A 146 -3.04 7.38 5.41
N ALA A 147 -3.68 8.36 4.79
CA ALA A 147 -3.13 9.69 4.56
C ALA A 147 -4.08 10.77 5.09
N ALA A 148 -3.52 11.82 5.70
CA ALA A 148 -4.28 12.93 6.24
C ALA A 148 -3.41 14.20 6.31
N PRO A 149 -3.99 15.41 6.18
CA PRO A 149 -3.30 16.65 6.52
C PRO A 149 -2.74 16.60 7.93
N LEU A 150 -1.61 17.25 8.14
CA LEU A 150 -1.00 17.36 9.47
C LEU A 150 -1.41 18.66 10.14
N ILE A 151 -1.79 18.54 11.41
CA ILE A 151 -2.11 19.66 12.29
C ILE A 151 -1.22 19.60 13.53
N ASN A 152 -0.83 20.77 14.03
CA ASN A 152 -0.02 20.88 15.25
C ASN A 152 -0.91 21.21 16.45
N VAL A 153 -1.38 20.16 17.13
CA VAL A 153 -2.31 20.28 18.27
C VAL A 153 -1.97 19.23 19.33
N SER A 154 -2.46 19.42 20.55
CA SER A 154 -2.35 18.39 21.59
C SER A 154 -3.38 17.26 21.38
N LEU A 155 -3.16 16.09 22.00
CA LEU A 155 -4.14 14.99 21.91
C LEU A 155 -5.49 15.38 22.52
N GLU A 156 -5.48 16.16 23.60
CA GLU A 156 -6.70 16.65 24.25
C GLU A 156 -7.50 17.58 23.31
N GLU A 157 -6.83 18.56 22.68
CA GLU A 157 -7.46 19.45 21.70
C GLU A 157 -7.97 18.69 20.47
N ALA A 158 -7.23 17.69 19.98
CA ALA A 158 -7.68 16.86 18.86
C ALA A 158 -8.98 16.11 19.18
N LEU A 159 -9.15 15.62 20.42
CA LEU A 159 -10.39 14.96 20.85
C LEU A 159 -11.55 15.94 21.03
N TRP A 160 -11.28 17.15 21.52
CA TRP A 160 -12.27 18.22 21.58
C TRP A 160 -12.82 18.58 20.19
N GLN A 161 -11.95 18.63 19.17
CA GLN A 161 -12.36 18.87 17.78
C GLN A 161 -13.26 17.77 17.21
N GLN A 162 -13.29 16.58 17.83
CA GLN A 162 -14.21 15.49 17.47
C GLN A 162 -15.56 15.56 18.23
N ASN A 163 -15.86 16.68 18.91
CA ASN A 163 -17.09 16.91 19.68
C ASN A 163 -17.34 15.87 20.80
N LEU A 164 -16.26 15.40 21.44
CA LEU A 164 -16.37 14.52 22.60
C LEU A 164 -16.60 15.33 23.89
N SER A 165 -17.34 14.74 24.83
CA SER A 165 -17.48 15.27 26.20
C SER A 165 -16.21 15.04 27.04
N ASP A 166 -16.03 15.80 28.11
CA ASP A 166 -14.90 15.65 29.04
C ASP A 166 -14.69 14.20 29.52
N ILE A 167 -15.78 13.53 29.89
CA ILE A 167 -15.75 12.13 30.38
C ILE A 167 -15.24 11.19 29.28
N GLN A 168 -15.68 11.39 28.03
CA GLN A 168 -15.21 10.61 26.89
C GLN A 168 -13.73 10.89 26.62
N ILE A 169 -13.33 12.16 26.61
CA ILE A 169 -11.93 12.57 26.41
C ILE A 169 -11.02 11.89 27.44
N GLU A 170 -11.36 11.96 28.73
CA GLU A 170 -10.59 11.31 29.79
C GLU A 170 -10.45 9.79 29.58
N SER A 171 -11.53 9.13 29.14
CA SER A 171 -11.53 7.68 28.89
C SER A 171 -10.64 7.29 27.70
N GLU A 172 -10.50 8.17 26.72
CA GLU A 172 -9.79 7.94 25.46
C GLU A 172 -8.30 8.28 25.54
N LEU A 173 -7.97 9.33 26.29
CA LEU A 173 -6.64 9.93 26.36
C LEU A 173 -5.54 8.93 26.72
N LYS A 174 -5.81 8.04 27.69
CA LYS A 174 -4.79 7.06 28.15
C LYS A 174 -4.29 6.19 27.01
N GLY A 175 -5.21 5.62 26.21
CA GLY A 175 -4.87 4.74 25.10
C GLY A 175 -4.14 5.46 23.97
N LEU A 176 -4.54 6.71 23.68
CA LEU A 176 -3.90 7.54 22.64
C LEU A 176 -2.48 7.96 23.05
N VAL A 177 -2.28 8.37 24.30
CA VAL A 177 -0.95 8.70 24.84
C VAL A 177 -0.02 7.50 24.80
N GLU A 178 -0.50 6.32 25.21
CA GLU A 178 0.29 5.08 25.16
C GLU A 178 0.70 4.73 23.72
N ALA A 179 -0.23 4.83 22.76
CA ALA A 179 0.04 4.60 21.35
C ALA A 179 1.08 5.58 20.80
N ALA A 180 0.84 6.89 20.97
CA ALA A 180 1.72 7.94 20.47
C ALA A 180 3.13 7.88 21.07
N LYS A 181 3.26 7.60 22.38
CA LYS A 181 4.57 7.41 23.03
C LYS A 181 5.32 6.22 22.44
N LYS A 182 4.65 5.08 22.31
CA LYS A 182 5.28 3.85 21.78
C LYS A 182 5.77 4.03 20.34
N SER A 183 5.06 4.83 19.56
CA SER A 183 5.40 5.12 18.16
C SER A 183 6.34 6.31 17.97
N GLY A 184 6.81 6.95 19.04
CA GLY A 184 7.85 7.97 18.96
C GLY A 184 7.39 9.38 18.61
N TYR A 185 6.10 9.70 18.79
CA TYR A 185 5.59 11.08 18.59
C TYR A 185 6.07 12.05 19.68
N TYR A 186 6.49 11.52 20.83
CA TYR A 186 7.02 12.30 21.94
C TYR A 186 8.48 11.94 22.21
N PRO A 187 9.30 12.92 22.62
CA PRO A 187 10.62 12.64 23.21
C PRO A 187 10.52 11.71 24.43
N LYS A 188 11.55 10.90 24.66
CA LYS A 188 11.64 10.06 25.87
C LYS A 188 11.58 10.94 27.12
N GLY A 189 10.73 10.57 28.08
CA GLY A 189 10.57 11.30 29.34
C GLY A 189 9.60 12.49 29.30
N GLN A 190 8.88 12.71 28.19
CA GLN A 190 7.89 13.77 28.08
C GLN A 190 6.87 13.74 29.22
N ARG A 191 6.77 14.86 29.95
CA ARG A 191 5.75 15.11 30.98
C ARG A 191 4.47 15.64 30.35
N ASN A 192 3.33 15.27 30.92
CA ASN A 192 1.98 15.70 30.48
C ASN A 192 1.75 15.59 28.96
N PRO A 193 2.04 14.43 28.33
CA PRO A 193 2.00 14.26 26.87
C PRO A 193 0.65 14.69 26.25
N ALA A 194 -0.47 14.45 26.94
CA ALA A 194 -1.81 14.78 26.47
C ALA A 194 -2.00 16.26 26.10
N LYS A 195 -1.27 17.17 26.77
CA LYS A 195 -1.36 18.63 26.62
C LYS A 195 -0.23 19.24 25.79
N VAL A 196 0.66 18.40 25.26
CA VAL A 196 1.79 18.85 24.45
C VAL A 196 1.38 18.79 22.99
N ALA A 197 1.47 19.92 22.31
CA ALA A 197 1.23 20.00 20.87
C ALA A 197 2.28 19.17 20.11
N ILE A 198 1.79 18.31 19.22
CA ILE A 198 2.58 17.47 18.32
C ILE A 198 1.92 17.45 16.94
N LEU A 199 2.66 17.00 15.93
CA LEU A 199 2.08 16.75 14.61
C LEU A 199 1.15 15.52 14.67
N LEU A 200 -0.13 15.76 14.41
CA LEU A 200 -1.20 14.75 14.40
C LEU A 200 -1.92 14.73 13.05
N PRO A 201 -2.49 13.58 12.65
CA PRO A 201 -3.41 13.52 11.52
C PRO A 201 -4.68 14.33 11.81
N ASP A 202 -5.06 15.20 10.87
CA ASP A 202 -6.44 15.69 10.78
C ASP A 202 -7.32 14.58 10.19
N ILE A 203 -7.98 13.85 11.08
CA ILE A 203 -8.90 12.75 10.74
C ILE A 203 -10.32 13.23 10.36
N THR A 204 -10.51 14.52 10.09
CA THR A 204 -11.82 15.03 9.64
C THR A 204 -12.22 14.41 8.31
N HIS A 205 -11.28 14.32 7.37
CA HIS A 205 -11.48 13.73 6.04
C HIS A 205 -10.29 12.81 5.66
N PRO A 206 -10.17 11.62 6.27
CA PRO A 206 -9.04 10.74 6.04
C PRO A 206 -9.08 10.13 4.63
N TYR A 207 -7.90 9.88 4.06
CA TYR A 207 -7.73 9.16 2.82
C TYR A 207 -7.22 7.76 3.13
N ILE A 208 -7.92 6.73 2.64
CA ILE A 208 -7.44 5.35 2.66
C ILE A 208 -6.87 5.07 1.28
N LEU A 209 -5.57 4.78 1.18
CA LEU A 209 -4.95 4.37 -0.08
C LEU A 209 -4.70 2.87 -0.03
N GLU A 210 -5.37 2.14 -0.92
CA GLU A 210 -5.27 0.68 -1.05
C GLU A 210 -4.53 0.34 -2.34
N VAL A 211 -3.52 -0.52 -2.26
CA VAL A 211 -2.70 -0.89 -3.42
C VAL A 211 -2.99 -2.33 -3.80
N MET A 212 -3.56 -2.55 -4.99
CA MET A 212 -3.85 -3.89 -5.47
C MET A 212 -3.02 -4.24 -6.71
N THR A 213 -2.23 -5.29 -6.58
CA THR A 213 -1.42 -5.86 -7.67
C THR A 213 -1.92 -7.25 -8.04
N ALA A 214 -1.38 -7.80 -9.12
CA ALA A 214 -1.60 -9.20 -9.43
C ALA A 214 -0.90 -10.11 -8.41
N SER A 215 -1.39 -11.34 -8.25
CA SER A 215 -0.69 -12.40 -7.55
C SER A 215 -0.25 -13.48 -8.53
N THR A 216 0.68 -14.33 -8.12
CA THR A 216 1.10 -15.48 -8.92
C THR A 216 0.22 -16.70 -8.68
N SER A 217 0.19 -17.62 -9.65
CA SER A 217 -0.43 -18.94 -9.51
C SER A 217 0.42 -19.84 -8.60
N GLY A 218 -0.11 -21.02 -8.25
CA GLY A 218 0.61 -22.03 -7.49
C GLY A 218 1.98 -22.36 -8.09
N SER A 219 2.91 -22.73 -7.22
CA SER A 219 4.30 -23.05 -7.52
C SER A 219 4.46 -24.50 -7.97
N ASP A 220 5.25 -24.73 -9.00
CA ASP A 220 5.77 -26.05 -9.34
C ASP A 220 7.31 -26.01 -9.28
N SER A 221 7.84 -26.57 -8.19
CA SER A 221 9.28 -26.64 -7.94
C SER A 221 9.98 -27.69 -8.79
N GLU A 222 9.27 -28.75 -9.21
CA GLU A 222 9.84 -29.79 -10.08
C GLU A 222 10.15 -29.22 -11.46
N HIS A 223 9.30 -28.32 -11.95
CA HIS A 223 9.50 -27.61 -13.21
C HIS A 223 10.20 -26.26 -13.05
N SER A 224 10.74 -25.94 -11.85
CA SER A 224 11.45 -24.68 -11.56
C SER A 224 10.67 -23.40 -11.90
N THR A 225 9.34 -23.46 -11.80
CA THR A 225 8.46 -22.31 -12.09
C THR A 225 8.03 -21.57 -10.82
N ASP A 226 8.43 -22.04 -9.64
CA ASP A 226 8.19 -21.33 -8.40
C ASP A 226 9.02 -20.04 -8.29
N ILE A 227 8.59 -19.11 -7.42
CA ILE A 227 9.22 -17.79 -7.25
C ILE A 227 10.71 -17.90 -6.90
N ARG A 228 11.13 -18.87 -6.08
CA ARG A 228 12.54 -19.02 -5.69
C ARG A 228 13.37 -19.48 -6.88
N SER A 229 12.93 -20.51 -7.58
CA SER A 229 13.64 -21.04 -8.75
C SER A 229 13.68 -20.03 -9.89
N ALA A 230 12.57 -19.35 -10.18
CA ALA A 230 12.49 -18.28 -11.17
C ALA A 230 13.49 -17.15 -10.87
N PHE A 231 13.51 -16.68 -9.61
CA PHE A 231 14.44 -15.66 -9.14
C PHE A 231 15.90 -16.10 -9.26
N ARG A 232 16.21 -17.31 -8.79
CA ARG A 232 17.56 -17.86 -8.83
C ARG A 232 18.08 -17.94 -10.28
N ASN A 233 17.27 -18.48 -11.18
CA ASN A 233 17.66 -18.64 -12.58
C ASN A 233 17.78 -17.29 -13.30
N ALA A 234 16.89 -16.32 -13.00
CA ALA A 234 16.99 -14.98 -13.56
C ALA A 234 18.29 -14.25 -13.19
N ILE A 235 18.82 -14.49 -11.98
CA ILE A 235 20.12 -13.94 -11.55
C ILE A 235 21.29 -14.71 -12.18
N LEU A 236 21.27 -16.04 -12.15
CA LEU A 236 22.41 -16.87 -12.52
C LEU A 236 22.58 -17.03 -14.05
N SER A 237 21.49 -17.23 -14.77
CA SER A 237 21.51 -17.60 -16.19
C SER A 237 20.73 -16.66 -17.11
N ASN A 238 19.94 -15.74 -16.56
CA ASN A 238 19.00 -14.86 -17.28
C ASN A 238 17.86 -15.60 -18.01
N ASP A 239 18.07 -16.84 -18.46
CA ASP A 239 17.01 -17.75 -18.90
C ASP A 239 16.29 -18.35 -17.69
N HIS A 240 14.97 -18.20 -17.65
CA HIS A 240 14.13 -18.58 -16.52
C HIS A 240 12.66 -18.60 -16.93
N THR A 241 11.85 -19.29 -16.13
CA THR A 241 10.39 -19.27 -16.22
C THR A 241 9.81 -18.85 -14.88
N SER A 242 8.74 -18.08 -14.90
CA SER A 242 8.02 -17.60 -13.72
C SER A 242 6.65 -18.27 -13.57
N PRO A 243 6.05 -18.24 -12.37
CA PRO A 243 4.69 -18.71 -12.22
C PRO A 243 3.73 -17.84 -13.03
N GLY A 244 2.59 -18.42 -13.40
CA GLY A 244 1.51 -17.71 -14.06
C GLY A 244 0.89 -16.61 -13.18
N ILE A 245 0.02 -15.81 -13.78
CA ILE A 245 -0.69 -14.75 -13.07
C ILE A 245 -2.06 -15.26 -12.62
N ASN A 246 -2.33 -15.17 -11.31
CA ASN A 246 -3.60 -15.56 -10.71
C ASN A 246 -4.58 -14.37 -10.64
N LYS A 247 -5.16 -14.04 -11.79
CA LYS A 247 -6.02 -12.86 -11.96
C LYS A 247 -7.35 -12.98 -11.20
N ARG A 248 -7.93 -14.17 -11.13
CA ARG A 248 -9.27 -14.42 -10.54
C ARG A 248 -9.28 -14.28 -9.02
N GLN A 249 -8.27 -14.81 -8.34
CA GLN A 249 -8.19 -14.74 -6.88
C GLN A 249 -7.98 -13.30 -6.38
N VAL A 250 -7.26 -12.47 -7.15
CA VAL A 250 -7.04 -11.06 -6.81
C VAL A 250 -8.37 -10.31 -6.78
N TRP A 251 -9.16 -10.39 -7.86
CA TRP A 251 -10.47 -9.74 -7.91
C TRP A 251 -11.39 -10.21 -6.78
N GLY A 252 -11.48 -11.52 -6.54
CA GLY A 252 -12.33 -12.07 -5.47
C GLY A 252 -11.97 -11.57 -4.07
N ARG A 253 -10.69 -11.27 -3.80
CA ARG A 253 -10.24 -10.67 -2.52
C ARG A 253 -10.40 -9.16 -2.49
N MET A 254 -10.28 -8.50 -3.64
CA MET A 254 -10.38 -7.05 -3.76
C MET A 254 -11.83 -6.59 -3.56
N VAL A 255 -12.82 -7.29 -4.13
CA VAL A 255 -14.21 -6.81 -4.15
C VAL A 255 -14.81 -6.61 -2.76
N THR A 256 -14.61 -7.54 -1.83
CA THR A 256 -15.14 -7.42 -0.46
C THR A 256 -14.48 -6.27 0.30
N GLN A 257 -13.18 -6.08 0.13
CA GLN A 257 -12.46 -4.98 0.73
C GLN A 257 -12.82 -3.63 0.11
N LEU A 258 -13.06 -3.60 -1.20
CA LEU A 258 -13.45 -2.40 -1.95
C LEU A 258 -14.71 -1.79 -1.37
N PHE A 259 -15.76 -2.57 -1.17
CA PHE A 259 -16.99 -2.04 -0.61
C PHE A 259 -16.88 -1.77 0.89
N ALA A 260 -16.38 -2.72 1.69
CA ALA A 260 -16.32 -2.54 3.14
C ALA A 260 -15.44 -1.34 3.55
N LYS A 261 -14.24 -1.20 2.98
CA LYS A 261 -13.34 -0.09 3.31
C LYS A 261 -13.83 1.25 2.76
N THR A 262 -14.53 1.26 1.62
CA THR A 262 -15.16 2.48 1.11
C THR A 262 -16.31 2.92 2.00
N ALA A 263 -17.15 2.00 2.47
CA ALA A 263 -18.24 2.30 3.41
C ALA A 263 -17.69 2.88 4.72
N LEU A 264 -16.63 2.30 5.28
CA LEU A 264 -15.94 2.84 6.46
C LEU A 264 -15.42 4.26 6.22
N ALA A 265 -14.72 4.49 5.11
CA ALA A 265 -14.21 5.82 4.78
C ALA A 265 -15.34 6.83 4.63
N TYR A 266 -16.44 6.45 3.97
CA TYR A 266 -17.63 7.29 3.80
C TYR A 266 -18.24 7.69 5.15
N GLN A 267 -18.39 6.74 6.07
CA GLN A 267 -18.86 7.01 7.44
C GLN A 267 -17.90 7.89 8.23
N TRP A 268 -16.61 7.83 7.92
CA TRP A 268 -15.62 8.75 8.46
C TRP A 268 -15.56 10.09 7.71
N GLY A 269 -16.47 10.37 6.77
CA GLY A 269 -16.43 11.57 5.92
C GLY A 269 -15.15 11.67 5.07
N GLY A 270 -14.40 10.57 4.94
CA GLY A 270 -13.19 10.45 4.16
C GLY A 270 -13.45 9.78 2.81
N ARG A 271 -12.40 9.25 2.19
CA ARG A 271 -12.50 8.49 0.94
C ARG A 271 -11.48 7.37 0.85
N THR A 272 -11.82 6.34 0.09
CA THR A 272 -10.91 5.25 -0.26
C THR A 272 -10.50 5.37 -1.72
N VAL A 273 -9.19 5.27 -1.98
CA VAL A 273 -8.60 5.32 -3.31
C VAL A 273 -7.84 4.02 -3.55
N TRP A 274 -8.20 3.32 -4.63
CA TRP A 274 -7.56 2.08 -5.04
C TRP A 274 -6.53 2.35 -6.13
N VAL A 275 -5.26 2.14 -5.82
CA VAL A 275 -4.14 2.24 -6.76
C VAL A 275 -3.94 0.87 -7.41
N ILE A 276 -4.24 0.78 -8.70
CA ILE A 276 -4.21 -0.49 -9.44
C ILE A 276 -3.50 -0.35 -10.79
N GLN A 277 -3.07 -1.47 -11.35
CA GLN A 277 -2.59 -1.49 -12.73
C GLN A 277 -3.74 -1.60 -13.73
N ASP A 278 -3.60 -0.97 -14.90
CA ASP A 278 -4.53 -1.06 -16.03
C ASP A 278 -4.80 -2.50 -16.49
N LYS A 279 -3.80 -3.39 -16.44
CA LYS A 279 -3.97 -4.81 -16.76
C LYS A 279 -4.91 -5.53 -15.79
N LEU A 280 -4.84 -5.19 -14.49
CA LEU A 280 -5.78 -5.72 -13.50
C LEU A 280 -7.19 -5.20 -13.77
N LEU A 281 -7.33 -3.90 -14.05
CA LEU A 281 -8.63 -3.31 -14.40
C LEU A 281 -9.25 -3.97 -15.63
N ARG A 282 -8.48 -4.08 -16.72
CA ARG A 282 -8.92 -4.75 -17.95
C ARG A 282 -9.40 -6.17 -17.68
N ASN A 283 -8.69 -6.91 -16.82
CA ASN A 283 -9.12 -8.26 -16.45
C ASN A 283 -10.45 -8.25 -15.68
N ILE A 284 -10.67 -7.29 -14.78
CA ILE A 284 -11.95 -7.12 -14.07
C ILE A 284 -13.07 -6.83 -15.07
N GLU A 285 -12.87 -5.92 -16.01
CA GLU A 285 -13.87 -5.60 -17.05
C GLU A 285 -14.18 -6.79 -17.98
N LEU A 286 -13.17 -7.62 -18.29
CA LEU A 286 -13.37 -8.83 -19.10
C LEU A 286 -14.10 -9.95 -18.35
N THR A 287 -14.02 -9.98 -17.02
CA THR A 287 -14.54 -11.09 -16.19
C THR A 287 -15.78 -10.73 -15.40
N THR A 288 -16.23 -9.48 -15.48
CA THR A 288 -17.40 -8.95 -14.79
C THR A 288 -18.29 -8.15 -15.74
N ARG A 289 -19.39 -7.59 -15.23
CA ARG A 289 -20.24 -6.66 -15.99
C ARG A 289 -19.76 -5.20 -15.91
N LEU A 290 -18.68 -4.92 -15.18
CA LEU A 290 -18.14 -3.57 -15.04
C LEU A 290 -17.63 -3.07 -16.40
N ARG A 291 -18.04 -1.84 -16.78
CA ARG A 291 -17.54 -1.13 -17.96
C ARG A 291 -17.13 0.28 -17.52
N THR A 292 -15.83 0.50 -17.29
CA THR A 292 -15.37 1.80 -16.78
C THR A 292 -15.44 2.90 -17.83
N SER A 293 -15.40 2.56 -19.11
CA SER A 293 -15.60 3.51 -20.21
C SER A 293 -16.99 4.16 -20.24
N THR A 294 -17.98 3.59 -19.57
CA THR A 294 -19.34 4.16 -19.47
C THR A 294 -19.57 4.90 -18.15
N ILE A 295 -18.60 4.93 -17.24
CA ILE A 295 -18.71 5.64 -15.97
C ILE A 295 -18.38 7.11 -16.22
N THR A 296 -19.34 8.00 -15.99
CA THR A 296 -19.10 9.44 -15.97
C THR A 296 -18.25 9.76 -14.74
N ASN A 297 -17.00 10.13 -14.96
CA ASN A 297 -16.06 10.43 -13.89
C ASN A 297 -16.56 11.60 -13.02
N ASN A 298 -16.82 11.33 -11.74
CA ASN A 298 -17.26 12.35 -10.79
C ASN A 298 -16.48 12.22 -9.47
N PRO A 299 -15.63 13.20 -9.11
CA PRO A 299 -14.77 13.14 -7.93
C PRO A 299 -15.50 13.22 -6.58
N HIS A 300 -16.83 13.43 -6.60
CA HIS A 300 -17.68 13.38 -5.42
C HIS A 300 -18.28 11.99 -5.16
N GLN A 301 -18.02 11.03 -6.06
CA GLN A 301 -18.50 9.66 -5.93
C GLN A 301 -17.60 8.80 -5.04
N ASN A 302 -18.11 7.67 -4.59
CA ASN A 302 -17.59 6.94 -3.45
C ASN A 302 -16.44 5.99 -3.81
N ILE A 303 -16.43 5.44 -5.03
CA ILE A 303 -15.34 4.56 -5.50
C ILE A 303 -14.35 5.38 -6.31
N HIS A 304 -13.10 5.41 -5.88
CA HIS A 304 -12.00 6.03 -6.61
C HIS A 304 -10.94 4.99 -6.99
N LEU A 305 -10.59 4.94 -8.27
CA LEU A 305 -9.47 4.15 -8.79
C LEU A 305 -8.43 5.11 -9.38
N VAL A 306 -7.18 4.98 -8.96
CA VAL A 306 -6.02 5.56 -9.64
C VAL A 306 -5.36 4.44 -10.43
N VAL A 307 -5.41 4.55 -11.76
CA VAL A 307 -4.96 3.51 -12.67
C VAL A 307 -3.57 3.85 -13.18
N MET A 308 -2.62 2.95 -12.88
CA MET A 308 -1.23 3.02 -13.31
C MET A 308 -1.01 2.08 -14.49
N HIS A 309 -0.01 2.37 -15.34
CA HIS A 309 0.36 1.50 -16.44
C HIS A 309 1.85 1.57 -16.76
N TYR A 310 2.32 0.59 -17.52
CA TYR A 310 3.62 0.68 -18.17
C TYR A 310 3.48 1.51 -19.46
N GLU A 311 3.99 2.74 -19.43
CA GLU A 311 4.18 3.56 -20.62
C GLU A 311 5.43 3.08 -21.36
N VAL A 312 5.35 2.97 -22.68
CA VAL A 312 6.48 2.59 -23.54
C VAL A 312 7.09 3.87 -24.11
N SER A 313 8.36 4.14 -23.80
CA SER A 313 9.12 5.24 -24.40
C SER A 313 9.54 4.91 -25.84
N GLU A 314 9.95 5.93 -26.60
CA GLU A 314 10.40 5.79 -27.99
C GLU A 314 11.56 4.79 -28.17
N ASP A 315 12.42 4.66 -27.15
CA ASP A 315 13.53 3.68 -27.12
C ASP A 315 13.08 2.26 -26.71
N GLY A 316 11.77 2.02 -26.60
CA GLY A 316 11.17 0.73 -26.26
C GLY A 316 11.22 0.38 -24.77
N LYS A 317 11.83 1.21 -23.92
CA LYS A 317 11.82 1.01 -22.47
C LYS A 317 10.43 1.24 -21.91
N ARG A 318 10.13 0.59 -20.79
CA ARG A 318 8.83 0.72 -20.13
C ARG A 318 8.99 1.30 -18.74
N LYS A 319 8.28 2.40 -18.47
CA LYS A 319 8.26 3.04 -17.15
C LYS A 319 6.85 3.01 -16.57
N MET A 320 6.74 2.97 -15.23
CA MET A 320 5.44 3.08 -14.57
C MET A 320 4.97 4.52 -14.66
N ALA A 321 3.74 4.74 -15.09
CA ALA A 321 3.15 6.06 -15.26
C ALA A 321 1.66 6.04 -14.90
N PHE A 322 1.14 7.20 -14.51
CA PHE A 322 -0.29 7.40 -14.36
C PHE A 322 -1.00 7.24 -15.72
N LYS A 323 -2.17 6.59 -15.72
CA LYS A 323 -3.01 6.42 -16.90
C LYS A 323 -4.27 7.27 -16.83
N THR A 324 -5.04 7.10 -15.75
CA THR A 324 -6.33 7.76 -15.57
C THR A 324 -6.83 7.60 -14.13
N THR A 325 -7.78 8.44 -13.75
CA THR A 325 -8.59 8.28 -12.54
C THR A 325 -10.02 7.95 -12.92
N ILE A 326 -10.61 7.00 -12.22
CA ILE A 326 -12.02 6.63 -12.37
C ILE A 326 -12.70 6.84 -11.02
N ALA A 327 -13.67 7.75 -10.98
CA ALA A 327 -14.52 7.99 -9.82
C ALA A 327 -15.98 7.73 -10.17
N GLY A 328 -16.60 6.77 -9.47
CA GLY A 328 -17.95 6.30 -9.78
C GLY A 328 -18.73 5.81 -8.57
N GLU A 329 -20.04 5.64 -8.74
CA GLU A 329 -20.93 5.16 -7.68
C GLU A 329 -20.66 3.71 -7.33
N ALA A 330 -20.71 3.38 -6.04
CA ALA A 330 -20.65 2.00 -5.57
C ALA A 330 -21.90 1.20 -5.98
N GLY A 331 -23.03 1.87 -6.20
CA GLY A 331 -24.31 1.24 -6.55
C GLY A 331 -24.92 0.40 -5.42
N ILE A 332 -24.45 0.57 -4.19
CA ILE A 332 -24.98 -0.04 -2.97
C ILE A 332 -25.18 1.03 -1.89
N ASP A 333 -26.15 0.81 -1.01
CA ASP A 333 -26.37 1.66 0.16
C ASP A 333 -25.41 1.23 1.28
N PHE A 334 -24.56 2.15 1.75
CA PHE A 334 -23.58 1.87 2.80
C PHE A 334 -24.19 1.76 4.20
N GLU A 335 -25.43 2.21 4.40
CA GLU A 335 -26.18 1.95 5.63
C GLU A 335 -26.75 0.51 5.68
N GLY A 336 -26.74 -0.17 4.53
CA GLY A 336 -27.31 -1.50 4.37
C GLY A 336 -28.83 -1.46 4.17
N ASN A 337 -29.35 -2.42 3.42
CA ASN A 337 -30.78 -2.51 3.08
C ASN A 337 -31.37 -3.90 3.31
N ASN A 338 -30.68 -4.75 4.07
CA ASN A 338 -30.98 -6.14 4.34
C ASN A 338 -31.11 -7.00 3.06
N THR A 339 -30.32 -6.68 2.03
CA THR A 339 -30.23 -7.52 0.83
C THR A 339 -28.89 -8.25 0.77
N PHE A 340 -28.74 -9.17 -0.18
CA PHE A 340 -27.51 -9.95 -0.33
C PHE A 340 -26.26 -9.10 -0.60
N THR A 341 -26.39 -7.85 -1.04
CA THR A 341 -25.23 -6.95 -1.23
C THR A 341 -24.60 -6.52 0.08
N ASP A 342 -25.33 -6.56 1.19
CA ASP A 342 -24.83 -6.16 2.51
C ASP A 342 -23.69 -7.06 3.01
N ILE A 343 -23.52 -8.26 2.43
CA ILE A 343 -22.35 -9.13 2.68
C ILE A 343 -21.02 -8.44 2.33
N LEU A 344 -21.05 -7.40 1.50
CA LEU A 344 -19.89 -6.63 1.07
C LEU A 344 -19.55 -5.48 2.05
N LEU A 345 -20.40 -5.23 3.05
CA LEU A 345 -20.27 -4.12 3.99
C LEU A 345 -19.71 -4.59 5.33
N SER A 346 -19.11 -3.65 6.06
CA SER A 346 -18.80 -3.86 7.47
C SER A 346 -20.08 -3.92 8.29
N LYS A 347 -20.16 -4.85 9.25
CA LYS A 347 -21.31 -4.96 10.16
C LYS A 347 -21.56 -3.68 10.97
N ALA A 348 -20.50 -2.96 11.33
CA ALA A 348 -20.56 -1.71 12.05
C ALA A 348 -19.36 -0.82 11.69
N ALA A 349 -19.56 0.49 11.84
CA ALA A 349 -18.56 1.53 11.66
C ALA A 349 -17.89 1.86 13.01
N PRO A 350 -16.58 1.67 13.18
CA PRO A 350 -15.87 2.24 14.32
C PRO A 350 -15.99 3.76 14.33
N HIS A 351 -16.05 4.35 15.52
CA HIS A 351 -15.89 5.78 15.65
C HIS A 351 -14.49 6.23 15.17
N LYS A 352 -14.35 7.43 14.60
CA LYS A 352 -13.05 7.92 14.06
C LYS A 352 -11.90 7.91 15.06
N ILE A 353 -12.20 7.93 16.36
CA ILE A 353 -11.19 7.81 17.42
C ILE A 353 -10.48 6.45 17.40
N GLU A 354 -11.18 5.37 17.03
CA GLU A 354 -10.53 4.07 16.86
C GLU A 354 -9.57 4.08 15.66
N LEU A 355 -9.89 4.82 14.61
CA LEU A 355 -8.96 5.09 13.51
C LEU A 355 -7.75 5.90 14.00
N LEU A 356 -7.96 6.99 14.75
CA LEU A 356 -6.87 7.78 15.33
C LEU A 356 -5.94 6.93 16.21
N LYS A 357 -6.50 6.10 17.09
CA LYS A 357 -5.73 5.14 17.89
C LYS A 357 -4.94 4.18 17.01
N ALA A 358 -5.56 3.64 15.95
CA ALA A 358 -4.89 2.73 15.01
C ALA A 358 -3.72 3.42 14.30
N ILE A 359 -3.90 4.66 13.85
CA ILE A 359 -2.86 5.49 13.24
C ILE A 359 -1.70 5.72 14.22
N LEU A 360 -1.99 6.14 15.46
CA LEU A 360 -0.96 6.46 16.46
C LEU A 360 -0.19 5.24 16.97
N ARG A 361 -0.68 4.01 16.76
CA ARG A 361 0.08 2.77 16.98
C ARG A 361 1.15 2.53 15.90
N ARG A 362 1.15 3.34 14.84
CA ARG A 362 2.14 3.32 13.75
C ARG A 362 3.03 4.55 13.84
N LYS A 363 4.28 4.36 13.42
CA LYS A 363 5.18 5.49 13.13
C LYS A 363 4.65 6.22 11.89
N LEU A 364 4.92 7.51 11.80
CA LEU A 364 4.69 8.27 10.58
C LEU A 364 5.72 7.82 9.53
N ASP A 365 5.24 7.27 8.41
CA ASP A 365 6.10 6.67 7.38
C ASP A 365 6.55 7.68 6.31
N ALA A 366 5.79 8.76 6.11
CA ALA A 366 6.20 9.87 5.27
C ALA A 366 5.48 11.15 5.66
N ILE A 367 6.14 12.29 5.45
CA ILE A 367 5.48 13.59 5.32
C ILE A 367 5.74 14.05 3.89
N VAL A 368 4.68 14.37 3.16
CA VAL A 368 4.77 14.80 1.76
C VAL A 368 4.12 16.16 1.60
N HIS A 369 4.70 16.99 0.74
CA HIS A 369 4.13 18.28 0.38
C HIS A 369 3.80 18.26 -1.12
N LEU A 370 2.50 18.36 -1.44
CA LEU A 370 1.97 18.21 -2.79
C LEU A 370 1.85 19.54 -3.54
#